data_AF-A0A2E5PM02-F1
#
_entry.id   AF-A0A2E5PM02-F1
#
_cell.length_a   1.000
_cell.length_b   1.000
_cell.length_c   1.000
_cell.angle_alpha   90.00
_cell.angle_beta   90.00
_cell.angle_gamma   90.00
#
_symmetry.space_group_name_H-M   'P 1'
#
loop_
_entity.id
_entity.type
_entity.pdbx_description
1 polymer ?
#
loop_
_entity_poly.entity_id
_entity_poly.type
_entity_poly.pdbx_seq_one_letter_code
_entity_poly.pdbx_strand_id
1 'polypeptide(L)'
;MLRLTTEVVSAYVGNNRLPLEKIPDVIKTVFGTLQTIDNDNHRTKGLPKPAVPIRKSITPDFIVCLEDGKKLKMLKRHLRANYSMTPEEYRAKWGLNSDYPMVAPNYSAQRSSFAKRIGLGHARSRETSL
;
A
#
# COMPACT_ATOMS: atom_id res chain seq x y z
N MET A 1 -9.98 4.76 20.89
CA MET A 1 -10.56 3.58 21.59
C MET A 1 -10.84 3.82 23.05
N LEU A 2 -9.82 4.04 23.90
CA LEU A 2 -10.00 4.19 25.35
C LEU A 2 -11.05 5.22 25.75
N ARG A 3 -11.09 6.38 25.07
CA ARG A 3 -12.12 7.42 25.29
C ARG A 3 -13.56 6.91 25.10
N LEU A 4 -13.83 6.18 24.00
CA LEU A 4 -15.15 5.63 23.71
C LEU A 4 -15.54 4.56 24.73
N THR A 5 -14.60 3.70 25.12
CA THR A 5 -14.82 2.71 26.18
C THR A 5 -15.17 3.40 27.50
N THR A 6 -14.44 4.44 27.89
CA THR A 6 -14.69 5.19 29.13
C THR A 6 -16.05 5.88 29.11
N GLU A 7 -16.45 6.50 27.99
CA GLU A 7 -17.75 7.15 27.85
C GLU A 7 -18.92 6.15 27.95
N VAL A 8 -18.80 4.97 27.34
CA VAL A 8 -19.84 3.93 27.40
C VAL A 8 -19.94 3.33 28.80
N VAL A 9 -18.80 3.01 29.43
CA VAL A 9 -18.78 2.41 30.76
C VAL A 9 -19.27 3.40 31.83
N SER A 10 -18.88 4.68 31.75
CA SER A 10 -19.33 5.70 32.71
C SER A 10 -20.84 5.93 32.63
N ALA A 11 -21.42 5.97 31.42
CA ALA A 11 -22.86 6.05 31.23
C ALA A 11 -23.58 4.80 31.78
N TYR A 12 -23.03 3.61 31.55
CA TYR A 12 -23.63 2.36 32.01
C TYR A 12 -23.59 2.22 33.53
N VAL A 13 -22.45 2.45 34.18
CA VAL A 13 -22.31 2.38 35.64
C VAL A 13 -23.03 3.53 36.33
N GLY A 14 -23.10 4.71 35.72
CA GLY A 14 -23.84 5.86 36.25
C GLY A 14 -25.35 5.65 36.30
N ASN A 15 -25.90 4.85 35.37
CA ASN A 15 -27.34 4.59 35.28
C ASN A 15 -27.77 3.22 35.85
N ASN A 16 -26.82 2.34 36.21
CA ASN A 16 -27.12 0.99 36.71
C ASN A 16 -26.39 0.72 38.04
N ARG A 17 -27.13 0.20 39.03
CA ARG A 17 -26.52 -0.24 40.30
C ARG A 17 -25.89 -1.61 40.12
N LEU A 18 -24.57 -1.68 40.28
CA LEU A 18 -23.77 -2.88 40.09
C LEU A 18 -22.91 -3.16 41.33
N PRO A 19 -22.68 -4.43 41.69
CA PRO A 19 -21.66 -4.79 42.67
C PRO A 19 -20.26 -4.37 42.20
N LEU A 20 -19.40 -3.95 43.13
CA LEU A 20 -18.01 -3.53 42.85
C LEU A 20 -17.22 -4.61 42.06
N GLU A 21 -17.50 -5.87 42.35
CA GLU A 21 -16.88 -7.03 41.71
C GLU A 21 -17.19 -7.15 40.21
N LYS A 22 -18.30 -6.56 39.74
CA LYS A 22 -18.74 -6.64 38.34
C LYS A 22 -18.20 -5.51 37.46
N ILE A 23 -17.63 -4.46 38.05
CA ILE A 23 -17.10 -3.31 37.29
C ILE A 23 -15.96 -3.75 36.34
N PRO A 24 -14.96 -4.56 36.77
CA PRO A 24 -13.90 -5.01 35.87
C PRO A 24 -14.41 -5.84 34.69
N ASP A 25 -15.45 -6.65 34.91
CA ASP A 25 -16.05 -7.50 33.87
C ASP A 25 -16.71 -6.66 32.77
N VAL A 26 -17.45 -5.61 33.17
CA VAL A 26 -18.08 -4.69 32.22
C VAL A 26 -17.03 -3.96 31.37
N ILE A 27 -15.96 -3.47 31.99
CA ILE A 27 -14.86 -2.79 31.28
C ILE A 27 -14.23 -3.72 30.25
N LYS A 28 -13.89 -4.97 30.65
CA LYS A 28 -13.30 -5.96 29.75
C LYS A 28 -14.22 -6.31 28.59
N THR A 29 -15.51 -6.46 28.86
CA THR A 29 -16.52 -6.82 27.85
C THR A 29 -16.69 -5.71 26.81
N VAL A 30 -16.86 -4.46 27.24
CA VAL A 30 -17.02 -3.31 26.33
C VAL A 30 -15.74 -3.06 25.54
N PHE A 31 -14.58 -3.12 26.19
CA PHE A 31 -13.30 -2.97 25.50
C PHE A 31 -13.07 -4.07 24.47
N GLY A 32 -13.32 -5.33 24.85
CA GLY A 32 -13.15 -6.50 23.97
C GLY A 32 -14.08 -6.45 22.76
N THR A 33 -15.36 -6.14 22.96
CA THR A 33 -16.33 -6.01 21.86
C THR A 33 -15.96 -4.90 20.89
N LEU A 34 -15.59 -3.72 21.40
CA LEU A 34 -15.12 -2.61 20.57
C LEU A 34 -13.84 -3.00 19.81
N GLN A 35 -12.90 -3.69 20.45
CA GLN A 35 -11.68 -4.18 19.81
C GLN A 35 -11.98 -5.23 18.73
N THR A 36 -12.96 -6.11 18.93
CA THR A 36 -13.39 -7.07 17.90
C THR A 36 -14.00 -6.34 16.71
N ILE A 37 -14.86 -5.35 16.94
CA ILE A 37 -15.48 -4.55 15.87
C ILE A 37 -14.40 -3.77 15.09
N ASP A 38 -13.43 -3.18 15.77
CA ASP A 38 -12.32 -2.48 15.14
C ASP A 38 -11.51 -3.45 14.26
N ASN A 39 -11.09 -4.58 14.84
CA ASN A 39 -10.39 -5.62 14.08
C ASN A 39 -11.20 -6.17 12.90
N ASP A 40 -12.52 -6.29 13.04
CA ASP A 40 -13.39 -6.75 11.95
C ASP A 40 -13.57 -5.67 10.88
N ASN A 41 -13.61 -4.39 11.24
CA ASN A 41 -13.56 -3.27 10.29
C ASN A 41 -12.23 -3.25 9.50
N HIS A 42 -11.13 -3.61 10.17
CA HIS A 42 -9.84 -3.82 9.52
C HIS A 42 -9.82 -5.04 8.58
N ARG A 43 -10.60 -6.10 8.86
CA ARG A 43 -10.75 -7.28 8.00
C ARG A 43 -11.73 -7.10 6.85
N THR A 44 -12.76 -6.26 7.04
CA THR A 44 -13.82 -5.96 6.05
C THR A 44 -13.49 -4.81 5.10
N LYS A 45 -12.30 -4.19 5.22
CA LYS A 45 -11.58 -3.73 4.01
C LYS A 45 -11.21 -4.97 3.20
N GLY A 46 -12.20 -5.55 2.53
CA GLY A 46 -12.03 -6.65 1.61
C GLY A 46 -10.89 -6.31 0.65
N LEU A 47 -10.14 -7.36 0.27
CA LEU A 47 -9.05 -7.28 -0.71
C LEU A 47 -9.37 -6.19 -1.73
N PRO A 48 -8.58 -5.11 -1.80
CA PRO A 48 -8.92 -3.97 -2.64
C PRO A 48 -9.21 -4.53 -4.03
N LYS A 49 -10.43 -4.30 -4.53
CA LYS A 49 -10.77 -4.77 -5.87
C LYS A 49 -9.87 -3.98 -6.81
N PRO A 50 -9.08 -4.64 -7.67
CA PRO A 50 -8.16 -3.93 -8.53
C PRO A 50 -8.97 -2.99 -9.41
N ALA A 51 -8.57 -1.72 -9.46
CA ALA A 51 -9.30 -0.68 -10.22
C ALA A 51 -9.53 -1.08 -11.69
N VAL A 52 -8.64 -1.91 -12.24
CA VAL A 52 -8.78 -2.59 -13.53
C VAL A 52 -8.24 -4.01 -13.43
N PRO A 53 -8.68 -4.95 -14.28
CA PRO A 53 -8.05 -6.26 -14.38
C PRO A 53 -6.54 -6.11 -14.60
N ILE A 54 -5.71 -6.92 -13.93
CA ILE A 54 -4.24 -6.85 -14.00
C ILE A 54 -3.73 -6.94 -15.45
N ARG A 55 -4.41 -7.68 -16.33
CA ARG A 55 -4.08 -7.76 -17.75
C ARG A 55 -4.29 -6.45 -18.52
N LYS A 56 -5.21 -5.59 -18.05
CA LYS A 56 -5.55 -4.30 -18.66
C LYS A 56 -4.85 -3.12 -17.98
N SER A 57 -4.08 -3.34 -16.91
CA SER A 57 -3.35 -2.27 -16.23
C SER A 57 -2.11 -1.82 -17.00
N ILE A 58 -1.61 -2.61 -17.94
CA ILE A 58 -0.43 -2.28 -18.75
C ILE A 58 -0.90 -1.88 -20.15
N THR A 59 -0.59 -0.65 -20.56
CA THR A 59 -0.70 -0.23 -21.96
C THR A 59 0.66 0.29 -22.45
N PRO A 60 0.89 0.36 -23.78
CA PRO A 60 2.17 0.83 -24.31
C PRO A 60 2.56 2.23 -23.81
N ASP A 61 1.59 3.13 -23.67
CA ASP A 61 1.82 4.54 -23.34
C ASP A 61 1.63 4.89 -21.86
N PHE A 62 0.88 4.07 -21.10
CA PHE A 62 0.62 4.31 -19.69
C PHE A 62 0.43 3.00 -18.90
N ILE A 63 0.56 3.10 -17.59
CA ILE A 63 0.22 2.04 -16.64
C ILE A 63 -0.85 2.57 -15.71
N VAL A 64 -1.86 1.74 -15.47
CA VAL A 64 -2.95 2.04 -14.53
C VAL A 64 -2.56 1.51 -13.15
N CYS A 65 -2.65 2.36 -12.15
CA CYS A 65 -2.45 1.96 -10.75
C CYS A 65 -3.68 1.18 -10.27
N LEU A 66 -3.45 0.03 -9.62
CA LEU A 66 -4.51 -0.85 -9.14
C LEU A 66 -5.16 -0.34 -7.85
N GLU A 67 -4.50 0.59 -7.15
CA GLU A 67 -5.03 1.23 -5.93
C GLU A 67 -6.06 2.32 -6.22
N ASP A 68 -5.81 3.16 -7.23
CA ASP A 68 -6.63 4.36 -7.49
C ASP A 68 -7.12 4.49 -8.93
N GLY A 69 -6.76 3.57 -9.83
CA GLY A 69 -7.19 3.59 -11.22
C GLY A 69 -6.57 4.69 -12.08
N LYS A 70 -5.56 5.43 -11.58
CA LYS A 70 -4.95 6.52 -12.35
C LYS A 70 -4.03 6.00 -13.44
N LYS A 71 -4.11 6.63 -14.62
CA LYS A 71 -3.22 6.39 -15.77
C LYS A 71 -1.93 7.19 -15.57
N LEU A 72 -0.81 6.49 -15.49
CA LEU A 72 0.48 7.07 -15.14
C LEU A 72 1.56 6.54 -16.09
N LYS A 73 2.51 7.38 -16.49
CA LYS A 73 3.68 6.91 -17.25
C LYS A 73 4.67 6.16 -16.35
N MET A 74 4.73 6.51 -15.06
CA MET A 74 5.66 5.95 -14.07
C MET A 74 4.94 5.62 -12.76
N LEU A 75 4.67 4.34 -12.52
CA LEU A 75 3.99 3.85 -11.32
C LEU A 75 4.90 3.98 -10.08
N LYS A 76 6.21 3.71 -10.21
CA LYS A 76 7.16 3.79 -9.08
C LYS A 76 7.10 5.12 -8.31
N ARG A 77 7.01 6.25 -9.04
CA ARG A 77 6.95 7.59 -8.44
C ARG A 77 5.64 7.79 -7.68
N HIS A 78 4.54 7.34 -8.26
CA HIS A 78 3.20 7.45 -7.67
C HIS A 78 3.09 6.65 -6.37
N LEU A 79 3.62 5.41 -6.37
CA LEU A 79 3.65 4.55 -5.18
C LEU A 79 4.42 5.18 -4.03
N ARG A 80 5.60 5.74 -4.30
CA ARG A 80 6.39 6.42 -3.26
C ARG A 80 5.72 7.69 -2.74
N ALA A 81 5.12 8.50 -3.62
CA ALA A 81 4.56 9.79 -3.24
C ALA A 81 3.20 9.70 -2.51
N ASN A 82 2.34 8.75 -2.88
CA ASN A 82 0.97 8.67 -2.34
C ASN A 82 0.79 7.54 -1.32
N TYR A 83 1.61 6.50 -1.40
CA TYR A 83 1.44 5.28 -0.60
C TYR A 83 2.70 4.91 0.20
N SER A 84 3.79 5.67 0.06
CA SER A 84 5.11 5.37 0.66
C SER A 84 5.55 3.91 0.44
N MET A 85 5.12 3.30 -0.67
CA MET A 85 5.24 1.87 -0.93
C MET A 85 6.34 1.59 -1.95
N THR A 86 7.08 0.50 -1.74
CA THR A 86 8.07 0.03 -2.71
C THR A 86 7.42 -0.75 -3.87
N PRO A 87 8.11 -0.86 -5.02
CA PRO A 87 7.62 -1.69 -6.11
C PRO A 87 7.48 -3.18 -5.73
N GLU A 88 8.31 -3.71 -4.83
CA GLU A 88 8.16 -5.10 -4.35
C GLU A 88 6.91 -5.27 -3.51
N GLU A 89 6.69 -4.39 -2.53
CA GLU A 89 5.50 -4.41 -1.66
C GLU A 89 4.21 -4.33 -2.48
N TYR A 90 4.19 -3.48 -3.51
CA TYR A 90 3.06 -3.36 -4.40
C TYR A 90 2.79 -4.66 -5.19
N ARG A 91 3.84 -5.34 -5.67
CA ARG A 91 3.66 -6.64 -6.35
C ARG A 91 3.16 -7.70 -5.39
N ALA A 92 3.71 -7.77 -4.19
CA ALA A 92 3.28 -8.70 -3.16
C ALA A 92 1.82 -8.47 -2.77
N LYS A 93 1.42 -7.22 -2.60
CA LYS A 93 0.03 -6.83 -2.26
C LYS A 93 -0.98 -7.28 -3.31
N TRP A 94 -0.61 -7.19 -4.59
CA TRP A 94 -1.50 -7.47 -5.72
C TRP A 94 -1.26 -8.84 -6.39
N GLY A 95 -0.35 -9.67 -5.85
CA GLY A 95 -0.01 -10.96 -6.43
C GLY A 95 0.57 -10.87 -7.85
N LEU A 96 1.32 -9.80 -8.15
CA LEU A 96 1.86 -9.54 -9.48
C LEU A 96 3.16 -10.32 -9.72
N ASN A 97 3.34 -10.81 -10.95
CA ASN A 97 4.59 -11.44 -11.37
C ASN A 97 5.78 -10.47 -11.22
N SER A 98 6.98 -11.02 -11.02
CA SER A 98 8.24 -10.25 -10.94
C SER A 98 8.49 -9.40 -12.20
N ASP A 99 8.07 -9.90 -13.37
CA ASP A 99 8.18 -9.24 -14.67
C ASP A 99 7.16 -8.10 -14.89
N TYR A 100 6.31 -7.80 -13.90
CA TYR A 100 5.34 -6.72 -14.03
C TYR A 100 6.05 -5.35 -14.16
N PRO A 101 5.81 -4.59 -15.25
CA PRO A 101 6.46 -3.31 -15.49
C PRO A 101 5.92 -2.25 -14.55
N MET A 102 6.80 -1.41 -14.03
CA MET A 102 6.44 -0.29 -13.14
C MET A 102 6.47 1.07 -13.84
N VAL A 103 6.72 1.06 -15.13
CA VAL A 103 6.83 2.22 -16.02
C VAL A 103 6.32 1.78 -17.39
N ALA A 104 5.61 2.66 -18.10
CA ALA A 104 5.06 2.35 -19.42
C ALA A 104 6.15 1.82 -20.38
N PRO A 105 5.90 0.72 -21.11
CA PRO A 105 6.90 0.12 -22.01
C PRO A 105 7.48 1.10 -23.04
N ASN A 106 6.68 1.95 -23.67
CA ASN A 106 7.18 2.94 -24.65
C ASN A 106 8.08 4.00 -23.99
N TYR A 107 7.78 4.39 -22.74
CA TYR A 107 8.63 5.32 -21.99
C TYR A 107 9.97 4.66 -21.62
N SER A 108 9.94 3.39 -21.24
CA SER A 108 11.16 2.59 -20.97
C SER A 108 12.01 2.40 -22.23
N ALA A 109 11.38 2.11 -23.38
CA ALA A 109 12.05 1.93 -24.67
C ALA A 109 12.75 3.21 -25.15
N GLN A 110 12.08 4.37 -25.05
CA GLN A 110 12.66 5.68 -25.42
C GLN A 110 13.85 6.07 -24.53
N ARG A 111 13.80 5.76 -23.24
CA ARG A 111 14.93 5.99 -22.32
C ARG A 111 16.09 5.02 -22.59
N SER A 112 15.81 3.76 -22.90
CA SER A 112 16.86 2.76 -23.21
C SER A 112 17.61 3.10 -24.50
N SER A 113 16.91 3.53 -25.56
CA SER A 113 17.54 3.98 -26.80
C SER A 113 18.36 5.26 -26.59
N PHE A 114 17.88 6.18 -25.76
CA PHE A 114 18.64 7.38 -25.36
C PHE A 114 19.89 7.03 -24.55
N ALA A 115 19.80 6.10 -23.59
CA ALA A 115 20.95 5.65 -22.80
C ALA A 115 22.00 4.93 -23.65
N LYS A 116 21.59 4.06 -24.59
CA LYS A 116 22.52 3.44 -25.56
C LYS A 116 23.18 4.47 -26.47
N ARG A 117 22.47 5.55 -26.83
CA ARG A 117 22.98 6.64 -27.66
C ARG A 117 23.90 7.60 -26.91
N ILE A 118 23.74 7.75 -25.59
CA ILE A 118 24.52 8.68 -24.74
C ILE A 118 25.64 7.97 -23.94
N GLY A 119 25.57 6.66 -23.74
CA GLY A 119 26.44 5.92 -22.82
C GLY A 119 27.12 4.69 -23.42
N LEU A 120 28.13 4.92 -24.26
CA LEU A 120 29.36 4.12 -24.30
C LEU A 120 30.52 5.09 -24.05
N GLY A 121 30.74 5.40 -22.77
CA GLY A 121 31.81 6.29 -22.34
C GLY A 121 33.18 5.66 -22.57
N HIS A 122 33.95 6.22 -23.50
CA HIS A 122 35.41 6.35 -23.50
C HIS A 122 36.18 5.42 -22.53
N ALA A 123 36.52 4.21 -22.99
CA ALA A 123 37.68 3.52 -22.47
C ALA A 123 38.93 4.29 -22.94
N ARG A 124 39.38 5.26 -22.14
CA ARG A 124 40.71 5.86 -22.29
C ARG A 124 41.73 4.74 -22.13
N SER A 125 42.45 4.46 -23.21
CA SER A 125 43.66 3.66 -23.26
C SER A 125 44.57 3.96 -22.07
N ARG A 126 44.81 2.97 -21.20
CA ARG A 126 46.05 2.92 -20.42
C ARG A 126 47.02 2.11 -21.25
N GLU A 127 47.83 2.84 -22.00
CA GLU A 127 49.03 2.31 -22.63
C GLU A 127 50.07 2.13 -21.54
N THR A 128 50.36 0.87 -21.25
CA THR A 128 51.46 0.41 -20.42
C THR A 128 52.69 0.35 -21.31
N SER A 129 53.76 1.12 -21.04
CA SER A 129 55.15 0.74 -21.32
C SER A 129 56.16 1.79 -20.83
N LEU A 130 57.07 1.31 -19.98
CA LEU A 130 58.49 1.64 -19.75
C LEU A 130 58.94 3.12 -19.67
#